data_AF-A0A914DZU0-F1
#
_entry.id   AF-A0A914DZU0-F1
#
_cell.length_a   1.000
_cell.length_b   1.000
_cell.length_c   1.000
_cell.angle_alpha   90.00
_cell.angle_beta   90.00
_cell.angle_gamma   90.00
#
_symmetry.space_group_name_H-M   'P 1'
#
loop_
_entity.id
_entity.type
_entity.pdbx_description
1 polymer ?
#
loop_
_entity_poly.entity_id
_entity_poly.type
_entity_poly.pdbx_seq_one_letter_code
_entity_poly.pdbx_strand_id
1 'polypeptide(L)'
;MFCIRTMLLACETLSNETLDFSIDTLVQRFSWPTWLKLSHQMNGIERSTVHAYLSLKLHEKLLPLSSPRLLALYEECVEVIARMEFRGMNVDGHHCQKLIDRILKSMSMIEKEVYQLSGIPFNLSSSADTAKILYTKLRLNVPKNATITTRHFSTNSAVLMQIPHPICEKIINWRKLEHSLKCLRGLISAVNKESGRIHTEFDHISASGGRILTSNPNLQIVPKQCIVEDFSVRSVFFAQQGRTFLAADYSQLELRVLCQLSGDEQLMNLLNENSTIDIFERMAERFSTNSNAKCQIDRNKAKQLSYGIIYGMGAETLSQELNLSKIEAEELISNFFSEFPKVKEWIGLSVDDCRKLGKTRTFLGKLRNFEMSITSDSLRDRSQAERQTVNYIIQVVF
;
A
#
# COMPACT_ATOMS: atom_id res chain seq x y z
N MET A 1 -8.97 0.83 28.61
CA MET A 1 -8.91 2.18 28.00
C MET A 1 -7.57 2.88 28.20
N PHE A 2 -7.10 3.16 29.42
CA PHE A 2 -5.82 3.87 29.63
C PHE A 2 -4.63 3.24 28.90
N CYS A 3 -4.41 1.92 29.01
CA CYS A 3 -3.28 1.27 28.32
C CYS A 3 -3.35 1.41 26.80
N ILE A 4 -4.56 1.29 26.21
CA ILE A 4 -4.79 1.49 24.78
C ILE A 4 -4.44 2.92 24.38
N ARG A 5 -4.95 3.91 25.12
CA ARG A 5 -4.61 5.33 24.91
C ARG A 5 -3.11 5.57 24.99
N THR A 6 -2.42 5.01 25.99
CA THR A 6 -0.97 5.13 26.11
C THR A 6 -0.23 4.58 24.91
N MET A 7 -0.63 3.43 24.39
CA MET A 7 -0.02 2.85 23.18
C MET A 7 -0.28 3.72 21.95
N LEU A 8 -1.51 4.21 21.76
CA LEU A 8 -1.84 5.13 20.68
C LEU A 8 -1.00 6.41 20.74
N LEU A 9 -0.88 7.01 21.93
CA LEU A 9 -0.03 8.17 22.18
C LEU A 9 1.44 7.90 21.86
N ALA A 10 1.95 6.72 22.24
CA ALA A 10 3.33 6.34 21.96
C ALA A 10 3.59 6.22 20.45
N CYS A 11 2.65 5.64 19.71
CA CYS A 11 2.76 5.51 18.25
C CYS A 11 2.68 6.85 17.53
N GLU A 12 1.83 7.76 18.00
CA GLU A 12 1.73 9.12 17.45
C GLU A 12 3.01 9.92 17.67
N THR A 13 3.57 9.86 18.89
CA THR A 13 4.62 10.80 19.33
C THR A 13 6.04 10.31 19.05
N LEU A 14 6.28 8.99 19.03
CA LEU A 14 7.62 8.41 18.93
C LEU A 14 8.01 7.97 17.50
N SER A 15 7.12 8.19 16.53
CA SER A 15 7.17 7.88 15.08
C SER A 15 8.51 7.41 14.49
N ASN A 16 8.94 6.16 14.75
CA ASN A 16 9.99 5.50 13.97
C ASN A 16 9.49 4.17 13.42
N GLU A 17 9.92 3.83 12.20
CA GLU A 17 9.52 2.64 11.44
C GLU A 17 9.92 1.30 12.09
N THR A 18 10.71 1.33 13.16
CA THR A 18 11.34 0.16 13.80
C THR A 18 10.94 -0.05 15.26
N LEU A 19 9.93 0.67 15.75
CA LEU A 19 9.54 0.57 17.15
C LEU A 19 8.69 -0.68 17.42
N ASP A 20 9.22 -1.55 18.26
CA ASP A 20 8.39 -2.37 19.14
C ASP A 20 7.71 -1.45 20.16
N PHE A 21 6.39 -1.39 20.11
CA PHE A 21 5.55 -0.61 21.02
C PHE A 21 5.18 -1.39 22.29
N SER A 22 5.86 -2.50 22.59
CA SER A 22 5.74 -3.16 23.88
C SER A 22 6.07 -2.18 25.02
N ILE A 23 5.38 -2.36 26.15
CA ILE A 23 5.60 -1.52 27.35
C ILE A 23 7.07 -1.63 27.77
N ASP A 24 7.68 -2.82 27.70
CA ASP A 24 9.08 -3.05 28.08
C ASP A 24 10.04 -2.19 27.24
N THR A 25 9.83 -2.11 25.92
CA THR A 25 10.64 -1.29 25.00
C THR A 25 10.38 0.20 25.17
N LEU A 26 9.11 0.61 25.32
CA LEU A 26 8.75 2.01 25.55
C LEU A 26 9.37 2.55 26.84
N VAL A 27 9.37 1.75 27.90
CA VAL A 27 9.95 2.12 29.19
C VAL A 27 11.45 2.38 29.05
N GLN A 28 12.20 1.60 28.28
CA GLN A 28 13.64 1.86 28.10
C GLN A 28 13.95 3.24 27.48
N ARG A 29 13.01 3.87 26.77
CA ARG A 29 13.21 5.18 26.12
C ARG A 29 13.03 6.38 27.04
N PHE A 30 12.36 6.21 28.18
CA PHE A 30 12.13 7.31 29.12
C PHE A 30 12.99 7.12 30.36
N SER A 31 13.31 8.22 31.04
CA SER A 31 13.94 8.17 32.36
C SER A 31 12.90 7.74 33.40
N TRP A 32 13.26 6.72 34.18
CA TRP A 32 12.44 6.16 35.26
C TRP A 32 13.17 6.26 36.59
N PRO A 33 12.45 6.30 37.71
CA PRO A 33 13.07 6.19 39.02
C PRO A 33 13.90 4.90 39.12
N THR A 34 15.10 5.00 39.68
CA THR A 34 16.09 3.90 39.74
C THR A 34 15.63 2.68 40.54
N TRP A 35 14.61 2.85 41.39
CA TRP A 35 13.97 1.78 42.17
C TRP A 35 12.99 0.93 41.34
N LEU A 36 12.60 1.38 40.15
CA LEU A 36 11.67 0.66 39.28
C LEU A 36 12.45 -0.21 38.29
N LYS A 37 12.60 -1.50 38.61
CA LYS A 37 13.30 -2.49 37.77
C LYS A 37 12.34 -3.57 37.32
N LEU A 38 12.16 -3.75 36.01
CA LEU A 38 11.50 -4.92 35.44
C LEU A 38 12.45 -6.12 35.59
N SER A 39 12.13 -7.06 36.48
CA SER A 39 12.93 -8.27 36.70
C SER A 39 12.27 -9.46 36.02
N HIS A 40 13.07 -10.32 35.38
CA HIS A 40 12.60 -11.60 34.83
C HIS A 40 12.08 -12.57 35.89
N GLN A 41 12.36 -12.32 37.18
CA GLN A 41 11.90 -13.15 38.30
C GLN A 41 10.50 -12.79 38.82
N MET A 42 9.88 -11.72 38.29
CA MET A 42 8.54 -11.30 38.71
C MET A 42 7.49 -12.33 38.33
N ASN A 43 6.55 -12.60 39.24
CA ASN A 43 5.36 -13.36 38.91
C ASN A 43 4.36 -12.53 38.07
N GLY A 44 3.33 -13.17 37.53
CA GLY A 44 2.35 -12.51 36.64
C GLY A 44 1.61 -11.32 37.27
N ILE A 45 1.34 -11.36 38.57
CA ILE A 45 0.65 -10.28 39.30
C ILE A 45 1.58 -9.08 39.46
N GLU A 46 2.81 -9.31 39.90
CA GLU A 46 3.85 -8.30 40.05
C GLU A 46 4.11 -7.59 38.71
N ARG A 47 4.32 -8.38 37.65
CA ARG A 47 4.56 -7.84 36.32
C ARG A 47 3.40 -7.00 35.81
N SER A 48 2.16 -7.48 35.96
CA SER A 48 0.96 -6.75 35.55
C SER A 48 0.79 -5.43 36.31
N THR A 49 1.11 -5.43 37.60
CA THR A 49 1.05 -4.22 38.45
C THR A 49 2.09 -3.18 38.01
N VAL A 50 3.33 -3.62 37.76
CA VAL A 50 4.40 -2.76 37.26
C VAL A 50 4.06 -2.20 35.87
N HIS A 51 3.54 -3.04 34.97
CA HIS A 51 3.10 -2.60 33.64
C HIS A 51 1.96 -1.57 33.71
N ALA A 52 1.00 -1.75 34.61
CA ALA A 52 -0.10 -0.80 34.80
C ALA A 52 0.41 0.57 35.30
N TYR A 53 1.31 0.57 36.29
CA TYR A 53 1.95 1.80 36.78
C TYR A 53 2.76 2.51 35.68
N LEU A 54 3.59 1.75 34.95
CA LEU A 54 4.39 2.27 33.84
C LEU A 54 3.52 2.84 32.73
N SER A 55 2.41 2.16 32.39
CA SER A 55 1.46 2.62 31.38
C SER A 55 0.79 3.94 31.76
N LEU A 56 0.45 4.12 33.04
CA LEU A 56 -0.10 5.39 33.53
C LEU A 56 0.93 6.51 33.45
N LYS A 57 2.18 6.24 33.85
CA LYS A 57 3.24 7.27 33.80
C LYS A 57 3.67 7.62 32.38
N LEU A 58 3.68 6.65 31.47
CA LEU A 58 3.84 6.91 30.04
C LEU A 58 2.69 7.77 29.53
N HIS A 59 1.45 7.48 29.92
CA HIS A 59 0.28 8.27 29.55
C HIS A 59 0.46 9.74 29.93
N GLU A 60 0.78 10.02 31.19
CA GLU A 60 1.00 11.37 31.71
C GLU A 60 2.10 12.14 30.96
N LYS A 61 3.17 11.44 30.55
CA LYS A 61 4.28 12.04 29.80
C LYS A 61 3.97 12.30 28.33
N LEU A 62 3.18 11.42 27.70
CA LEU A 62 2.90 11.47 26.26
C LEU A 62 1.68 12.32 25.92
N LEU A 63 0.70 12.40 26.82
CA LEU A 63 -0.54 13.15 26.60
C LEU A 63 -0.31 14.61 26.18
N PRO A 64 0.63 15.38 26.77
CA PRO A 64 0.90 16.76 26.35
C PRO A 64 1.52 16.88 24.95
N LEU A 65 2.06 15.80 24.39
CA LEU A 65 2.74 15.78 23.09
C LEU A 65 1.80 15.40 21.94
N SER A 66 0.57 14.99 22.24
CA SER A 66 -0.41 14.48 21.27
C SER A 66 -1.41 15.54 20.83
N SER A 67 -1.94 15.37 19.62
CA SER A 67 -3.09 16.11 19.11
C SER A 67 -4.39 15.55 19.71
N PRO A 68 -5.15 16.34 20.50
CA PRO A 68 -6.39 15.87 21.13
C PRO A 68 -7.42 15.33 20.12
N ARG A 69 -7.45 15.93 18.93
CA ARG A 69 -8.33 15.51 17.83
C ARG A 69 -7.94 14.15 17.26
N LEU A 70 -6.63 13.91 17.12
CA LEU A 70 -6.11 12.64 16.60
C LEU A 70 -6.30 11.51 17.61
N LEU A 71 -6.07 11.79 18.90
CA LEU A 71 -6.32 10.83 19.98
C LEU A 71 -7.81 10.41 20.02
N ALA A 72 -8.73 11.38 19.96
CA ALA A 72 -10.16 11.11 19.92
C ALA A 72 -10.54 10.22 18.72
N LEU A 73 -10.00 10.53 17.53
CA LEU A 73 -10.22 9.71 16.33
C LEU A 73 -9.72 8.28 16.51
N TYR A 74 -8.53 8.09 17.08
CA TYR A 74 -8.00 6.73 17.31
C TYR A 74 -8.85 5.94 18.31
N GLU A 75 -9.37 6.58 19.36
CA GLU A 75 -10.26 5.91 20.32
C GLU A 75 -11.56 5.43 19.68
N GLU A 76 -12.18 6.26 18.84
CA GLU A 76 -13.35 5.87 18.07
C GLU A 76 -13.03 4.72 17.11
N CYS A 77 -11.88 4.80 16.41
CA CYS A 77 -11.41 3.75 15.51
C CYS A 77 -11.20 2.41 16.23
N VAL A 78 -10.61 2.40 17.43
CA VAL A 78 -10.38 1.16 18.21
C VAL A 78 -11.69 0.43 18.47
N GLU A 79 -12.74 1.15 18.88
CA GLU A 79 -14.03 0.52 19.18
C GLU A 79 -14.66 -0.09 17.91
N VAL A 80 -14.63 0.67 16.80
CA VAL A 80 -15.16 0.20 15.51
C VAL A 80 -14.39 -1.02 15.02
N ILE A 81 -13.06 -0.99 15.09
CA ILE A 81 -12.19 -2.10 14.68
C ILE A 81 -12.46 -3.33 15.53
N ALA A 82 -12.51 -3.21 16.87
CA ALA A 82 -12.80 -4.33 17.75
C ALA A 82 -14.16 -4.97 17.44
N ARG A 83 -15.17 -4.16 17.11
CA ARG A 83 -16.48 -4.66 16.66
C ARG A 83 -16.41 -5.37 15.31
N MET A 84 -15.58 -4.89 14.37
CA MET A 84 -15.35 -5.54 13.07
C MET A 84 -14.65 -6.89 13.24
N GLU A 85 -13.60 -6.96 14.06
CA GLU A 85 -12.86 -8.18 14.41
C GLU A 85 -13.79 -9.20 15.06
N PHE A 86 -14.53 -8.80 16.09
CA PHE A 86 -15.47 -9.66 16.79
C PHE A 86 -16.57 -10.18 15.85
N ARG A 87 -17.07 -9.35 14.93
CA ARG A 87 -18.14 -9.73 14.01
C ARG A 87 -17.68 -10.71 12.95
N GLY A 88 -16.48 -10.52 12.40
CA GLY A 88 -15.94 -11.30 11.30
C GLY A 88 -16.76 -11.23 10.00
N MET A 89 -16.27 -11.94 8.97
CA MET A 89 -16.88 -12.01 7.64
C MET A 89 -17.21 -13.46 7.27
N ASN A 90 -18.39 -13.67 6.68
CA ASN A 90 -18.80 -15.00 6.22
C ASN A 90 -18.05 -15.36 4.93
N VAL A 91 -17.62 -16.62 4.83
CA VAL A 91 -16.98 -17.20 3.65
C VAL A 91 -17.60 -18.54 3.30
N ASP A 92 -17.93 -18.73 2.03
CA ASP A 92 -18.43 -19.99 1.51
C ASP A 92 -17.24 -20.91 1.17
N GLY A 93 -16.93 -21.82 2.09
CA GLY A 93 -15.84 -22.79 1.91
C GLY A 93 -16.03 -23.73 0.73
N HIS A 94 -17.27 -24.08 0.38
CA HIS A 94 -17.55 -24.93 -0.77
C HIS A 94 -17.36 -24.18 -2.09
N HIS A 95 -17.79 -22.91 -2.15
CA HIS A 95 -17.50 -22.05 -3.30
C HIS A 95 -16.00 -21.76 -3.43
N CYS A 96 -15.28 -21.56 -2.32
CA CYS A 96 -13.81 -21.49 -2.34
C CYS A 96 -13.20 -22.73 -2.98
N GLN A 97 -13.63 -23.94 -2.58
CA GLN A 97 -13.09 -25.18 -3.13
C GLN A 97 -13.36 -25.32 -4.64
N LYS A 98 -14.58 -25.00 -5.08
CA LYS A 98 -14.92 -24.98 -6.52
C LYS A 98 -14.02 -24.04 -7.32
N LEU A 99 -13.73 -22.84 -6.79
CA LEU A 99 -12.83 -21.89 -7.44
C LEU A 99 -11.39 -22.40 -7.45
N ILE A 100 -10.93 -23.04 -6.37
CA ILE A 100 -9.61 -23.67 -6.30
C ILE A 100 -9.47 -24.72 -7.41
N ASP A 101 -10.45 -25.61 -7.58
CA ASP A 101 -10.40 -26.68 -8.57
C ASP A 101 -10.32 -26.11 -10.01
N ARG A 102 -11.10 -25.06 -10.29
CA ARG A 102 -11.05 -24.33 -11.57
C ARG A 102 -9.71 -23.64 -11.80
N ILE A 103 -9.18 -22.97 -10.79
CA ILE A 103 -7.87 -22.32 -10.85
C ILE A 103 -6.79 -23.34 -11.16
N LEU A 104 -6.77 -24.48 -10.46
CA LEU A 104 -5.79 -25.54 -10.68
C LEU A 104 -5.86 -26.10 -12.11
N LYS A 105 -7.07 -26.28 -12.65
CA LYS A 105 -7.28 -26.71 -14.04
C LYS A 105 -6.70 -25.69 -15.04
N SER A 106 -7.01 -24.42 -14.87
CA SER A 106 -6.49 -23.34 -15.73
C SER A 106 -4.97 -23.18 -15.62
N MET A 107 -4.42 -23.28 -14.41
CA MET A 107 -2.98 -23.26 -14.19
C MET A 107 -2.28 -24.41 -14.94
N SER A 108 -2.83 -25.62 -14.86
CA SER A 108 -2.28 -26.79 -15.58
C SER A 108 -2.30 -26.63 -17.10
N MET A 109 -3.35 -26.00 -17.67
CA MET A 109 -3.39 -25.69 -19.10
C MET A 109 -2.30 -24.70 -19.49
N ILE A 110 -2.17 -23.60 -18.74
CA ILE A 110 -1.15 -22.58 -18.99
C ILE A 110 0.27 -23.15 -18.83
N GLU A 111 0.50 -24.02 -17.84
CA GLU A 111 1.79 -24.69 -17.64
C GLU A 111 2.19 -25.52 -18.86
N LYS A 112 1.27 -26.30 -19.43
CA LYS A 112 1.53 -27.09 -20.65
C LYS A 112 1.95 -26.20 -21.82
N GLU A 113 1.23 -25.10 -22.03
CA GLU A 113 1.55 -24.14 -23.08
C GLU A 113 2.91 -23.45 -22.84
N VAL A 114 3.20 -23.06 -21.59
CA VAL A 114 4.48 -22.47 -21.21
C VAL A 114 5.63 -23.45 -21.43
N TYR A 115 5.44 -24.73 -21.10
CA TYR A 115 6.45 -25.78 -21.30
C TYR A 115 6.69 -26.09 -22.78
N GLN A 116 5.65 -26.01 -23.61
CA GLN A 116 5.80 -26.10 -25.06
C GLN A 116 6.61 -24.92 -25.60
N LEU A 117 6.31 -23.70 -25.16
CA LEU A 117 7.02 -22.48 -25.58
C LEU A 117 8.47 -22.43 -25.07
N SER A 118 8.74 -22.89 -23.85
CA SER A 118 10.09 -22.93 -23.29
C SER A 118 10.90 -24.14 -23.77
N GLY A 119 10.24 -25.19 -24.25
CA GLY A 119 10.81 -26.50 -24.61
C GLY A 119 11.36 -27.31 -23.44
N ILE A 120 11.18 -26.89 -22.19
CA ILE A 120 11.48 -27.68 -20.97
C ILE A 120 10.55 -27.29 -19.82
N PRO A 121 10.20 -28.23 -18.93
CA PRO A 121 9.53 -27.90 -17.68
C PRO A 121 10.44 -27.08 -16.76
N PHE A 122 9.84 -26.15 -16.03
CA PHE A 122 10.50 -25.35 -15.00
C PHE A 122 9.47 -24.85 -13.98
N ASN A 123 9.93 -24.28 -12.87
CA ASN A 123 9.04 -23.73 -11.85
C ASN A 123 8.62 -22.28 -12.18
N LEU A 124 7.34 -22.06 -12.50
CA LEU A 124 6.79 -20.74 -12.81
C LEU A 124 6.67 -19.82 -11.58
N SER A 125 6.63 -20.37 -10.36
CA SER A 125 6.64 -19.59 -9.11
C SER A 125 8.02 -19.02 -8.81
N SER A 126 9.08 -19.62 -9.38
CA SER A 126 10.47 -19.21 -9.19
C SER A 126 10.84 -18.12 -10.18
N SER A 127 11.07 -16.91 -9.66
CA SER A 127 11.54 -15.78 -10.48
C SER A 127 12.91 -16.05 -11.11
N ALA A 128 13.76 -16.82 -10.42
CA ALA A 128 15.09 -17.21 -10.90
C ALA A 128 15.00 -18.20 -12.07
N ASP A 129 14.16 -19.23 -11.95
CA ASP A 129 13.98 -20.21 -13.03
C ASP A 129 13.34 -19.56 -14.25
N THR A 130 12.33 -18.71 -14.01
CA THR A 130 11.70 -17.91 -15.07
C THR A 130 12.75 -17.05 -15.79
N ALA A 131 13.61 -16.34 -15.06
CA ALA A 131 14.66 -15.51 -15.66
C ALA A 131 15.66 -16.34 -16.48
N LYS A 132 16.07 -17.51 -15.99
CA LYS A 132 16.95 -18.43 -16.70
C LYS A 132 16.33 -18.90 -18.02
N ILE A 133 15.05 -19.25 -18.02
CA ILE A 133 14.35 -19.67 -19.24
C ILE A 133 14.26 -18.52 -20.25
N LEU A 134 13.80 -17.34 -19.81
CA LEU A 134 13.59 -16.20 -20.70
C LEU A 134 14.90 -15.69 -21.30
N TYR A 135 15.92 -15.47 -20.47
CA TYR A 135 17.12 -14.73 -20.88
C TYR A 135 18.28 -15.65 -21.28
N THR A 136 18.39 -16.86 -20.71
CA THR A 136 19.48 -17.79 -21.06
C THR A 136 19.06 -18.77 -22.15
N LYS A 137 17.90 -19.42 -22.00
CA LYS A 137 17.45 -20.45 -22.94
C LYS A 137 16.83 -19.86 -24.20
N LEU A 138 15.80 -19.03 -24.03
CA LEU A 138 15.10 -18.38 -25.14
C LEU A 138 15.87 -17.17 -25.70
N ARG A 139 16.91 -16.71 -24.98
CA ARG A 139 17.76 -15.57 -25.34
C ARG A 139 16.94 -14.32 -25.67
N LEU A 140 15.83 -14.11 -24.96
CA LEU A 140 15.00 -12.93 -25.11
C LEU A 140 15.78 -11.70 -24.62
N ASN A 141 15.55 -10.58 -25.28
CA ASN A 141 16.18 -9.32 -24.90
C ASN A 141 15.75 -8.93 -23.48
N VAL A 142 16.73 -8.66 -22.63
CA VAL A 142 16.51 -8.12 -21.30
C VAL A 142 16.08 -6.66 -21.44
N PRO A 143 14.89 -6.26 -20.97
CA PRO A 143 14.49 -4.86 -20.98
C PRO A 143 15.47 -4.00 -20.18
N LYS A 144 15.75 -2.77 -20.63
CA LYS A 144 16.76 -1.88 -20.00
C LYS A 144 16.45 -1.57 -18.52
N ASN A 145 15.18 -1.61 -18.14
CA ASN A 145 14.70 -1.40 -16.78
C ASN A 145 14.65 -2.66 -15.92
N ALA A 146 15.05 -3.83 -16.45
CA ALA A 146 15.09 -5.06 -15.67
C ALA A 146 16.20 -4.95 -14.61
N THR A 147 15.82 -4.46 -13.43
CA THR A 147 16.73 -4.41 -12.28
C THR A 147 17.28 -5.80 -12.00
N ILE A 148 18.59 -5.89 -11.90
CA ILE A 148 19.27 -7.09 -11.43
C ILE A 148 18.98 -7.18 -9.93
N THR A 149 18.22 -8.20 -9.53
CA THR A 149 18.21 -8.63 -8.13
C THR A 149 19.54 -9.31 -7.82
N THR A 150 19.85 -9.59 -6.55
CA THR A 150 21.15 -10.15 -6.13
C THR A 150 21.63 -11.40 -6.91
N ARG A 151 20.78 -12.09 -7.69
CA ARG A 151 21.16 -13.28 -8.48
C ARG A 151 20.56 -13.39 -9.89
N HIS A 152 19.54 -12.62 -10.26
CA HIS A 152 18.89 -12.72 -11.57
C HIS A 152 18.20 -11.42 -12.00
N PHE A 153 17.95 -11.28 -13.30
CA PHE A 153 17.12 -10.19 -13.84
C PHE A 153 15.68 -10.29 -13.33
N SER A 154 15.04 -9.14 -13.14
CA SER A 154 13.62 -9.07 -12.75
C SER A 154 12.73 -9.79 -13.77
N THR A 155 11.68 -10.44 -13.24
CA THR A 155 10.59 -11.03 -14.03
C THR A 155 9.23 -10.54 -13.52
N ASN A 156 9.18 -9.34 -12.95
CA ASN A 156 7.90 -8.75 -12.53
C ASN A 156 6.98 -8.48 -13.74
N SER A 157 5.69 -8.23 -13.48
CA SER A 157 4.72 -8.05 -14.57
C SER A 157 5.09 -6.89 -15.51
N ALA A 158 5.64 -5.79 -14.98
CA ALA A 158 6.03 -4.63 -15.78
C ALA A 158 7.15 -4.96 -16.77
N VAL A 159 8.18 -5.70 -16.34
CA VAL A 159 9.29 -6.16 -17.19
C VAL A 159 8.79 -7.19 -18.21
N LEU A 160 7.96 -8.14 -17.79
CA LEU A 160 7.44 -9.19 -18.68
C LEU A 160 6.56 -8.61 -19.81
N MET A 161 5.78 -7.56 -19.55
CA MET A 161 4.93 -6.91 -20.58
C MET A 161 5.76 -6.21 -21.67
N GLN A 162 7.01 -5.86 -21.41
CA GLN A 162 7.90 -5.21 -22.40
C GLN A 162 8.60 -6.21 -23.32
N ILE A 163 8.52 -7.51 -23.02
CA ILE A 163 9.16 -8.55 -23.82
C ILE A 163 8.12 -9.07 -24.83
N PRO A 164 8.34 -8.89 -26.15
CA PRO A 164 7.38 -9.30 -27.18
C PRO A 164 7.44 -10.83 -27.40
N HIS A 165 6.95 -11.60 -26.43
CA HIS A 165 6.90 -13.05 -26.50
C HIS A 165 5.66 -13.61 -25.78
N PRO A 166 4.91 -14.55 -26.39
CA PRO A 166 3.65 -15.07 -25.82
C PRO A 166 3.83 -15.76 -24.46
N ILE A 167 5.02 -16.29 -24.18
CA ILE A 167 5.35 -16.90 -22.88
C ILE A 167 5.17 -15.91 -21.71
N CYS A 168 5.43 -14.62 -21.94
CA CYS A 168 5.43 -13.59 -20.89
C CYS A 168 4.01 -13.34 -20.38
N GLU A 169 3.04 -13.19 -21.29
CA GLU A 169 1.62 -13.05 -20.94
C GLU A 169 1.11 -14.29 -20.19
N LYS A 170 1.48 -15.49 -20.65
CA LYS A 170 1.11 -16.75 -19.99
C LYS A 170 1.69 -16.84 -18.57
N ILE A 171 2.94 -16.46 -18.35
CA ILE A 171 3.56 -16.41 -17.01
C ILE A 171 2.83 -15.40 -16.11
N ILE A 172 2.50 -14.20 -16.63
CA ILE A 172 1.75 -13.19 -15.87
C ILE A 172 0.40 -13.76 -15.42
N ASN A 173 -0.34 -14.39 -16.34
CA ASN A 173 -1.65 -14.96 -16.06
C ASN A 173 -1.57 -16.11 -15.06
N TRP A 174 -0.57 -17.00 -15.21
CA TRP A 174 -0.33 -18.09 -14.25
C TRP A 174 -0.04 -17.55 -12.84
N ARG A 175 0.79 -16.50 -12.70
CA ARG A 175 1.11 -15.91 -11.39
C ARG A 175 -0.09 -15.20 -10.75
N LYS A 176 -0.98 -14.60 -11.54
CA LYS A 176 -2.27 -14.04 -11.04
C LYS A 176 -3.15 -15.15 -10.44
N LEU A 177 -3.21 -16.30 -11.11
CA LEU A 177 -3.93 -17.47 -10.64
C LEU A 177 -3.28 -18.07 -9.37
N GLU A 178 -1.95 -18.17 -9.34
CA GLU A 178 -1.20 -18.66 -8.16
C GLU A 178 -1.45 -17.79 -6.92
N HIS A 179 -1.45 -16.47 -7.07
CA HIS A 179 -1.76 -15.55 -5.97
C HIS A 179 -3.19 -15.75 -5.46
N SER A 180 -4.16 -15.91 -6.37
CA SER A 180 -5.56 -16.15 -6.05
C SER A 180 -5.77 -17.50 -5.35
N LEU A 181 -5.07 -18.54 -5.79
CA LEU A 181 -5.03 -19.85 -5.16
C LEU A 181 -4.53 -19.76 -3.71
N LYS A 182 -3.41 -19.06 -3.48
CA LYS A 182 -2.85 -18.84 -2.14
C LYS A 182 -3.85 -18.10 -1.24
N CYS A 183 -4.50 -17.07 -1.77
CA CYS A 183 -5.54 -16.32 -1.04
C CYS A 183 -6.72 -17.23 -0.64
N LEU A 184 -7.31 -17.97 -1.59
CA LEU A 184 -8.45 -18.85 -1.31
C LEU A 184 -8.12 -19.93 -0.28
N ARG A 185 -6.94 -20.56 -0.38
CA ARG A 185 -6.47 -21.53 0.62
C ARG A 185 -6.33 -20.90 2.00
N GLY A 186 -5.74 -19.70 2.05
CA GLY A 186 -5.63 -18.91 3.28
C GLY A 186 -6.99 -18.59 3.91
N LEU A 187 -7.98 -18.20 3.10
CA LEU A 187 -9.34 -17.93 3.55
C LEU A 187 -9.99 -19.19 4.15
N ILE A 188 -9.92 -20.35 3.47
CA ILE A 188 -10.46 -21.62 3.99
C ILE A 188 -9.82 -21.96 5.35
N SER A 189 -8.49 -21.88 5.44
CA SER A 189 -7.78 -22.21 6.69
C SER A 189 -8.09 -21.26 7.84
N ALA A 190 -8.50 -20.03 7.54
CA ALA A 190 -8.79 -19.00 8.53
C ALA A 190 -10.25 -18.99 9.00
N VAL A 191 -11.11 -19.88 8.48
CA VAL A 191 -12.48 -20.00 8.97
C VAL A 191 -12.45 -20.54 10.40
N ASN A 192 -12.94 -19.74 11.34
CA ASN A 192 -13.12 -20.16 12.72
C ASN A 192 -14.22 -21.23 12.79
N LYS A 193 -13.91 -22.36 13.44
CA LYS A 193 -14.79 -23.54 13.49
C LYS A 193 -16.07 -23.31 14.31
N GLU A 194 -16.02 -22.42 15.29
CA GLU A 194 -17.15 -22.13 16.19
C GLU A 194 -18.10 -21.12 15.56
N SER A 195 -17.56 -20.03 14.99
CA SER A 195 -18.37 -18.96 14.42
C SER A 195 -18.75 -19.19 12.95
N GLY A 196 -18.01 -20.05 12.23
CA GLY A 196 -18.14 -20.23 10.78
C GLY A 196 -17.69 -19.02 9.97
N ARG A 197 -16.90 -18.12 10.56
CA ARG A 197 -16.48 -16.83 9.98
C ARG A 197 -14.98 -16.67 9.98
N ILE A 198 -14.50 -15.76 9.14
CA ILE A 198 -13.14 -15.27 9.19
C ILE A 198 -13.09 -14.04 10.09
N HIS A 199 -12.18 -14.06 11.05
CA HIS A 199 -11.89 -12.93 11.95
C HIS A 199 -10.48 -12.43 11.62
N THR A 200 -10.39 -11.43 10.75
CA THR A 200 -9.11 -10.79 10.44
C THR A 200 -8.68 -9.91 11.59
N GLU A 201 -7.37 -9.78 11.78
CA GLU A 201 -6.76 -8.84 12.71
C GLU A 201 -6.45 -7.53 11.98
N PHE A 202 -6.77 -6.39 12.60
CA PHE A 202 -6.48 -5.07 12.05
C PHE A 202 -5.35 -4.39 12.83
N ASP A 203 -4.21 -4.22 12.17
CA ASP A 203 -3.13 -3.36 12.67
C ASP A 203 -3.36 -1.91 12.23
N HIS A 204 -3.83 -1.10 13.18
CA HIS A 204 -4.04 0.34 13.02
C HIS A 204 -3.01 1.17 13.80
N ILE A 205 -2.09 0.53 14.52
CA ILE A 205 -1.19 1.14 15.50
C ILE A 205 0.25 1.14 14.99
N SER A 206 0.76 0.01 14.51
CA SER A 206 2.15 -0.15 14.07
C SER A 206 2.39 0.12 12.59
N ALA A 207 1.33 0.32 11.80
CA ALA A 207 1.46 0.63 10.38
C ALA A 207 2.15 1.99 10.16
N SER A 208 3.44 1.96 9.78
CA SER A 208 4.25 3.14 9.46
C SER A 208 3.66 4.03 8.35
N GLY A 209 2.84 3.42 7.48
CA GLY A 209 2.10 4.10 6.42
C GLY A 209 0.74 4.65 6.85
N GLY A 210 0.41 4.65 8.14
CA GLY A 210 -0.82 5.24 8.70
C GLY A 210 -2.16 4.62 8.25
N ARG A 211 -2.12 3.68 7.30
CA ARG A 211 -3.24 2.88 6.84
C ARG A 211 -3.44 1.70 7.77
N ILE A 212 -4.69 1.35 8.03
CA ILE A 212 -5.02 0.09 8.71
C ILE A 212 -4.55 -1.06 7.82
N LEU A 213 -3.81 -2.00 8.37
CA LEU A 213 -3.37 -3.24 7.71
C LEU A 213 -4.19 -4.41 8.24
N THR A 214 -4.39 -5.43 7.42
CA THR A 214 -5.07 -6.67 7.86
C THR A 214 -4.15 -7.89 7.82
N SER A 215 -4.23 -8.74 8.84
CA SER A 215 -3.54 -10.04 8.93
C SER A 215 -4.48 -11.18 9.36
N ASN A 216 -4.01 -12.41 9.20
CA ASN A 216 -4.63 -13.63 9.71
C ASN A 216 -6.15 -13.79 9.46
N PRO A 217 -6.63 -13.71 8.20
CA PRO A 217 -5.91 -13.56 6.94
C PRO A 217 -5.96 -12.11 6.44
N ASN A 218 -5.05 -11.72 5.55
CA ASN A 218 -5.08 -10.38 4.96
C ASN A 218 -6.24 -10.23 3.96
N LEU A 219 -7.32 -9.55 4.38
CA LEU A 219 -8.52 -9.34 3.56
C LEU A 219 -8.36 -8.19 2.55
N GLN A 220 -7.41 -7.29 2.75
CA GLN A 220 -7.16 -6.16 1.84
C GLN A 220 -6.51 -6.61 0.52
N ILE A 221 -5.77 -7.71 0.53
CA ILE A 221 -5.09 -8.24 -0.66
C ILE A 221 -5.93 -9.21 -1.50
N VAL A 222 -7.22 -9.44 -1.16
CA VAL A 222 -8.05 -10.37 -1.93
C VAL A 222 -8.26 -9.82 -3.36
N PRO A 223 -7.82 -10.54 -4.42
CA PRO A 223 -7.80 -10.03 -5.78
C PRO A 223 -9.17 -9.54 -6.25
N LYS A 224 -9.25 -8.27 -6.68
CA LYS A 224 -10.47 -7.68 -7.25
C LYS A 224 -10.71 -8.14 -8.69
N GLN A 225 -9.65 -8.22 -9.48
CA GLN A 225 -9.69 -8.42 -10.94
C GLN A 225 -9.43 -9.86 -11.37
N CYS A 226 -9.13 -10.78 -10.44
CA CYS A 226 -9.02 -12.19 -10.81
C CYS A 226 -10.42 -12.77 -10.99
N ILE A 227 -10.74 -13.02 -12.26
CA ILE A 227 -11.97 -13.66 -12.69
C ILE A 227 -11.57 -15.00 -13.31
N VAL A 228 -12.20 -16.08 -12.85
CA VAL A 228 -11.96 -17.44 -13.34
C VAL A 228 -13.30 -17.99 -13.80
N GLU A 229 -13.44 -18.20 -15.11
CA GLU A 229 -14.70 -18.66 -15.72
C GLU A 229 -15.92 -17.86 -15.24
N ASP A 230 -15.82 -16.52 -15.31
CA ASP A 230 -16.84 -15.53 -14.89
C ASP A 230 -17.04 -15.34 -13.37
N PHE A 231 -16.31 -16.06 -12.52
CA PHE A 231 -16.38 -15.87 -11.07
C PHE A 231 -15.21 -15.06 -10.54
N SER A 232 -15.52 -13.96 -9.84
CA SER A 232 -14.54 -13.22 -9.06
C SER A 232 -14.12 -14.00 -7.82
N VAL A 233 -12.85 -13.93 -7.43
CA VAL A 233 -12.37 -14.47 -6.14
C VAL A 233 -13.14 -13.88 -4.96
N ARG A 234 -13.62 -12.64 -5.05
CA ARG A 234 -14.41 -11.99 -3.98
C ARG A 234 -15.83 -12.54 -3.83
N SER A 235 -16.31 -13.34 -4.78
CA SER A 235 -17.64 -13.98 -4.70
C SER A 235 -17.76 -15.03 -3.60
N VAL A 236 -16.65 -15.42 -2.97
CA VAL A 236 -16.66 -16.32 -1.80
C VAL A 236 -17.18 -15.67 -0.53
N PHE A 237 -17.20 -14.33 -0.47
CA PHE A 237 -17.79 -13.60 0.65
C PHE A 237 -19.28 -13.41 0.40
N PHE A 238 -20.10 -13.67 1.42
CA PHE A 238 -21.55 -13.52 1.33
C PHE A 238 -22.13 -12.80 2.54
N ALA A 239 -23.21 -12.07 2.34
CA ALA A 239 -23.93 -11.43 3.43
C ALA A 239 -24.75 -12.49 4.20
N GLN A 240 -24.87 -12.33 5.51
CA GLN A 240 -25.76 -13.19 6.30
C GLN A 240 -27.21 -13.08 5.79
N GLN A 241 -27.99 -14.16 5.90
CA GLN A 241 -29.40 -14.18 5.52
C GLN A 241 -30.16 -12.96 6.08
N GLY A 242 -30.97 -12.33 5.22
CA GLY A 242 -31.70 -11.10 5.53
C GLY A 242 -30.85 -9.83 5.52
N ARG A 243 -29.58 -9.89 5.08
CA ARG A 243 -28.68 -8.74 4.94
C ARG A 243 -28.08 -8.68 3.54
N THR A 244 -27.59 -7.50 3.17
CA THR A 244 -26.81 -7.27 1.95
C THR A 244 -25.52 -6.55 2.29
N PHE A 245 -24.51 -6.67 1.41
CA PHE A 245 -23.31 -5.83 1.51
C PHE A 245 -23.58 -4.48 0.87
N LEU A 246 -23.24 -3.41 1.60
CA LEU A 246 -23.16 -2.06 1.08
C LEU A 246 -21.68 -1.68 0.99
N ALA A 247 -21.23 -1.31 -0.20
CA ALA A 247 -19.87 -0.81 -0.43
C ALA A 247 -19.94 0.70 -0.65
N ALA A 248 -19.11 1.43 0.08
CA ALA A 248 -18.86 2.86 -0.13
C ALA A 248 -17.36 3.04 -0.39
N ASP A 249 -17.03 3.75 -1.46
CA ASP A 249 -15.65 4.00 -1.88
C ASP A 249 -15.44 5.50 -2.08
N TYR A 250 -14.31 6.03 -1.63
CA TYR A 250 -13.99 7.44 -1.81
C TYR A 250 -13.48 7.68 -3.23
N SER A 251 -14.28 8.36 -4.04
CA SER A 251 -13.90 8.72 -5.41
C SER A 251 -12.70 9.66 -5.41
N GLN A 252 -11.56 9.13 -5.88
CA GLN A 252 -10.30 9.86 -6.08
C GLN A 252 -9.81 10.59 -4.81
N LEU A 253 -9.91 9.95 -3.64
CA LEU A 253 -9.55 10.54 -2.35
C LEU A 253 -8.19 11.24 -2.35
N GLU A 254 -7.13 10.56 -2.80
CA GLU A 254 -5.77 11.11 -2.79
C GLU A 254 -5.62 12.35 -3.69
N LEU A 255 -6.35 12.41 -4.81
CA LEU A 255 -6.33 13.58 -5.69
C LEU A 255 -7.09 14.76 -5.07
N ARG A 256 -8.20 14.49 -4.36
CA ARG A 256 -8.95 15.50 -3.60
C ARG A 256 -8.15 16.06 -2.43
N VAL A 257 -7.41 15.19 -1.73
CA VAL A 257 -6.50 15.58 -0.67
C VAL A 257 -5.36 16.43 -1.24
N LEU A 258 -4.75 16.01 -2.35
CA LEU A 258 -3.74 16.81 -3.03
C LEU A 258 -4.27 18.20 -3.39
N CYS A 259 -5.47 18.29 -3.97
CA CYS A 259 -6.12 19.55 -4.30
C CYS A 259 -6.33 20.45 -3.08
N GLN A 260 -6.83 19.88 -1.98
CA GLN A 260 -7.04 20.60 -0.73
C GLN A 260 -5.73 21.13 -0.14
N LEU A 261 -4.65 20.34 -0.20
CA LEU A 261 -3.35 20.70 0.36
C LEU A 261 -2.58 21.69 -0.51
N SER A 262 -2.65 21.55 -1.84
CA SER A 262 -2.00 22.46 -2.78
C SER A 262 -2.74 23.77 -2.98
N GLY A 263 -4.07 23.78 -2.78
CA GLY A 263 -4.93 24.93 -3.09
C GLY A 263 -4.94 25.27 -4.58
N ASP A 264 -4.63 24.31 -5.45
CA ASP A 264 -4.59 24.49 -6.90
C ASP A 264 -5.99 24.69 -7.48
N GLU A 265 -6.23 25.87 -8.04
CA GLU A 265 -7.55 26.29 -8.53
C GLU A 265 -7.96 25.50 -9.78
N GLN A 266 -7.01 25.15 -10.65
CA GLN A 266 -7.31 24.36 -11.86
C GLN A 266 -7.70 22.94 -11.48
N LEU A 267 -6.98 22.33 -10.54
CA LEU A 267 -7.32 21.01 -10.03
C LEU A 267 -8.67 21.03 -9.28
N MET A 268 -8.95 22.10 -8.52
CA MET A 268 -10.22 22.27 -7.82
C MET A 268 -11.39 22.40 -8.80
N ASN A 269 -11.24 23.25 -9.82
CA ASN A 269 -12.23 23.39 -10.89
C ASN A 269 -12.46 22.05 -11.60
N LEU A 270 -11.39 21.33 -11.92
CA LEU A 270 -11.47 20.01 -12.54
C LEU A 270 -12.29 19.03 -11.68
N LEU A 271 -12.03 18.98 -10.37
CA LEU A 271 -12.69 18.09 -9.41
C LEU A 271 -14.15 18.46 -9.09
N ASN A 272 -14.51 19.74 -9.19
CA ASN A 272 -15.84 20.27 -8.86
C ASN A 272 -16.75 20.44 -10.07
N GLU A 273 -16.22 20.36 -11.28
CA GLU A 273 -17.04 20.42 -12.48
C GLU A 273 -18.05 19.26 -12.47
N ASN A 274 -19.34 19.60 -12.44
CA ASN A 274 -20.45 18.65 -12.51
C ASN A 274 -20.55 18.07 -13.92
N SER A 275 -19.63 17.17 -14.23
CA SER A 275 -19.58 16.43 -15.50
C SER A 275 -19.92 14.97 -15.27
N THR A 276 -20.61 14.36 -16.24
CA THR A 276 -20.83 12.92 -16.28
C THR A 276 -19.58 12.15 -16.72
N ILE A 277 -18.55 12.85 -17.20
CA ILE A 277 -17.31 12.30 -17.72
C ILE A 277 -16.33 12.03 -16.55
N ASP A 278 -15.65 10.89 -16.59
CA ASP A 278 -14.66 10.51 -15.58
C ASP A 278 -13.52 11.53 -15.53
N ILE A 279 -13.06 11.85 -14.32
CA ILE A 279 -12.04 12.90 -14.14
C ILE A 279 -10.72 12.60 -14.87
N PHE A 280 -10.33 11.33 -14.99
CA PHE A 280 -9.10 10.96 -15.68
C PHE A 280 -9.26 11.04 -17.19
N GLU A 281 -10.48 10.92 -17.71
CA GLU A 281 -10.78 11.13 -19.13
C GLU A 281 -10.68 12.62 -19.46
N ARG A 282 -11.22 13.50 -18.62
CA ARG A 282 -11.03 14.95 -18.74
C ARG A 282 -9.58 15.39 -18.62
N MET A 283 -8.81 14.77 -17.71
CA MET A 283 -7.36 15.01 -17.64
C MET A 283 -6.65 14.55 -18.92
N ALA A 284 -7.01 13.37 -19.45
CA ALA A 284 -6.45 12.87 -20.69
C ALA A 284 -6.71 13.84 -21.86
N GLU A 285 -7.93 14.37 -21.98
CA GLU A 285 -8.29 15.38 -22.98
C GLU A 285 -7.45 16.66 -22.82
N ARG A 286 -7.39 17.23 -21.61
CA ARG A 286 -6.62 18.46 -21.33
C ARG A 286 -5.12 18.30 -21.62
N PHE A 287 -4.53 17.17 -21.24
CA PHE A 287 -3.12 16.90 -21.52
C PHE A 287 -2.90 16.65 -23.02
N SER A 288 -3.85 16.04 -23.71
CA SER A 288 -3.78 15.81 -25.15
C SER A 288 -3.90 17.12 -25.96
N THR A 289 -4.71 18.10 -25.51
CA THR A 289 -4.80 19.41 -26.16
C THR A 289 -3.56 20.27 -25.95
N ASN A 290 -2.88 20.11 -24.82
CA ASN A 290 -1.68 20.88 -24.45
C ASN A 290 -0.37 20.20 -24.90
N SER A 291 -0.42 19.03 -25.55
CA SER A 291 0.76 18.25 -25.92
C SER A 291 0.90 18.08 -27.44
N ASN A 292 2.13 17.83 -27.90
CA ASN A 292 2.37 17.42 -29.30
C ASN A 292 1.65 16.10 -29.58
N ALA A 293 1.25 15.84 -30.84
CA ALA A 293 0.48 14.67 -31.25
C ALA A 293 1.03 13.29 -30.79
N LYS A 294 2.32 13.22 -30.38
CA LYS A 294 2.98 12.03 -29.83
C LYS A 294 2.73 11.78 -28.33
N CYS A 295 2.24 12.77 -27.58
CA CYS A 295 2.01 12.71 -26.14
C CYS A 295 0.51 12.62 -25.77
N GLN A 296 -0.35 12.22 -26.72
CA GLN A 296 -1.73 11.89 -26.43
C GLN A 296 -1.80 10.68 -25.49
N ILE A 297 -2.53 10.84 -24.39
CA ILE A 297 -2.71 9.79 -23.40
C ILE A 297 -4.18 9.44 -23.25
N ASP A 298 -4.47 8.18 -22.96
CA ASP A 298 -5.81 7.74 -22.61
C ASP A 298 -6.10 7.95 -21.11
N ARG A 299 -7.35 7.70 -20.71
CA ARG A 299 -7.79 7.75 -19.32
C ARG A 299 -6.89 6.96 -18.36
N ASN A 300 -6.45 5.76 -18.74
CA ASN A 300 -5.67 4.89 -17.85
C ASN A 300 -4.27 5.45 -17.63
N LYS A 301 -3.63 5.96 -18.69
CA LYS A 301 -2.34 6.64 -18.62
C LYS A 301 -2.44 7.95 -17.83
N ALA A 302 -3.50 8.74 -18.03
CA ALA A 302 -3.74 9.94 -17.24
C ALA A 302 -3.89 9.60 -15.75
N LYS A 303 -4.64 8.54 -15.43
CA LYS A 303 -4.75 8.02 -14.06
C LYS A 303 -3.40 7.62 -13.47
N GLN A 304 -2.62 6.83 -14.22
CA GLN A 304 -1.29 6.41 -13.79
C GLN A 304 -0.34 7.60 -13.61
N LEU A 305 -0.39 8.61 -14.48
CA LEU A 305 0.35 9.86 -14.33
C LEU A 305 -0.06 10.59 -13.04
N SER A 306 -1.35 10.83 -12.80
CA SER A 306 -1.81 11.53 -11.60
C SER A 306 -1.37 10.85 -10.30
N TYR A 307 -1.55 9.53 -10.21
CA TYR A 307 -1.10 8.77 -9.04
C TYR A 307 0.42 8.65 -8.97
N GLY A 308 1.10 8.58 -10.11
CA GLY A 308 2.55 8.62 -10.18
C GLY A 308 3.12 9.91 -9.61
N ILE A 309 2.55 11.07 -9.96
CA ILE A 309 2.92 12.37 -9.39
C ILE A 309 2.63 12.41 -7.89
N ILE A 310 1.45 11.97 -7.45
CA ILE A 310 1.11 11.88 -6.02
C ILE A 310 2.14 11.05 -5.26
N TYR A 311 2.66 9.98 -5.87
CA TYR A 311 3.65 9.10 -5.25
C TYR A 311 5.11 9.55 -5.43
N GLY A 312 5.33 10.72 -6.03
CA GLY A 312 6.65 11.26 -6.32
C GLY A 312 7.43 10.43 -7.35
N MET A 313 6.76 9.75 -8.27
CA MET A 313 7.42 9.02 -9.35
C MET A 313 8.17 10.01 -10.25
N GLY A 314 9.46 9.73 -10.45
CA GLY A 314 10.26 10.43 -11.46
C GLY A 314 9.95 9.91 -12.87
N ALA A 315 10.45 10.63 -13.88
CA ALA A 315 10.25 10.29 -15.29
C ALA A 315 10.70 8.87 -15.64
N GLU A 316 11.76 8.36 -15.00
CA GLU A 316 12.23 7.00 -15.24
C GLU A 316 11.19 5.95 -14.83
N THR A 317 10.65 6.02 -13.60
CA THR A 317 9.60 5.09 -13.14
C THR A 317 8.33 5.25 -13.98
N LEU A 318 7.92 6.48 -14.26
CA LEU A 318 6.74 6.76 -15.05
C LEU A 318 6.86 6.20 -16.49
N SER A 319 8.02 6.35 -17.13
CA SER A 319 8.27 5.82 -18.47
C SER A 319 8.08 4.30 -18.53
N GLN A 320 8.47 3.60 -17.46
CA GLN A 320 8.35 2.14 -17.36
C GLN A 320 6.89 1.70 -17.14
N GLU A 321 6.14 2.43 -16.31
CA GLU A 321 4.73 2.11 -16.04
C GLU A 321 3.82 2.42 -17.23
N LEU A 322 4.07 3.52 -17.94
CA LEU A 322 3.28 3.96 -19.09
C LEU A 322 3.75 3.35 -20.42
N ASN A 323 4.87 2.62 -20.41
CA ASN A 323 5.55 2.12 -21.61
C ASN A 323 5.84 3.24 -22.63
N LEU A 324 6.49 4.31 -22.14
CA LEU A 324 6.89 5.49 -22.90
C LEU A 324 8.41 5.65 -22.91
N SER A 325 8.93 6.52 -23.77
CA SER A 325 10.31 6.98 -23.64
C SER A 325 10.47 7.89 -22.42
N LYS A 326 11.71 8.02 -21.93
CA LYS A 326 12.03 8.93 -20.81
C LYS A 326 11.66 10.38 -21.13
N ILE A 327 11.90 10.81 -22.37
CA ILE A 327 11.61 12.18 -22.84
C ILE A 327 10.10 12.44 -22.82
N GLU A 328 9.29 11.51 -23.33
CA GLU A 328 7.82 11.63 -23.27
C GLU A 328 7.31 11.65 -21.82
N ALA A 329 7.90 10.85 -20.93
CA ALA A 329 7.55 10.88 -19.51
C ALA A 329 7.92 12.22 -18.84
N GLU A 330 9.06 12.81 -19.18
CA GLU A 330 9.47 14.15 -18.71
C GLU A 330 8.50 15.23 -19.22
N GLU A 331 8.10 15.16 -20.49
CA GLU A 331 7.11 16.07 -21.08
C GLU A 331 5.75 15.96 -20.37
N LEU A 332 5.27 14.73 -20.10
CA LEU A 332 4.00 14.53 -19.37
C LEU A 332 4.05 15.08 -17.94
N ILE A 333 5.14 14.88 -17.23
CA ILE A 333 5.33 15.45 -15.88
C ILE A 333 5.35 16.98 -15.95
N SER A 334 6.06 17.54 -16.94
CA SER A 334 6.12 18.99 -17.13
C SER A 334 4.75 19.58 -17.45
N ASN A 335 3.98 18.94 -18.33
CA ASN A 335 2.63 19.35 -18.70
C ASN A 335 1.65 19.24 -17.52
N PHE A 336 1.80 18.23 -16.67
CA PHE A 336 1.02 18.12 -15.45
C PHE A 336 1.26 19.32 -14.52
N PHE A 337 2.53 19.68 -14.30
CA PHE A 337 2.86 20.80 -13.41
C PHE A 337 2.64 22.18 -14.04
N SER A 338 2.58 22.30 -15.36
CA SER A 338 2.17 23.56 -16.01
C SER A 338 0.67 23.79 -15.88
N GLU A 339 -0.14 22.73 -15.97
CA GLU A 339 -1.59 22.78 -15.74
C GLU A 339 -1.92 23.01 -14.26
N PHE A 340 -1.17 22.39 -13.34
CA PHE A 340 -1.37 22.46 -11.90
C PHE A 340 -0.14 23.04 -11.16
N PRO A 341 0.16 24.34 -11.32
CA PRO A 341 1.38 24.95 -10.80
C PRO A 341 1.48 24.95 -9.27
N LYS A 342 0.36 25.13 -8.55
CA LYS A 342 0.39 25.15 -7.08
C LYS A 342 0.65 23.76 -6.50
N VAL A 343 0.36 22.69 -7.24
CA VAL A 343 0.77 21.33 -6.85
C VAL A 343 2.29 21.21 -6.79
N LYS A 344 3.00 21.72 -7.80
CA LYS A 344 4.47 21.70 -7.83
C LYS A 344 5.07 22.51 -6.67
N GLU A 345 4.51 23.70 -6.44
CA GLU A 345 4.92 24.58 -5.33
C GLU A 345 4.74 23.89 -3.98
N TRP A 346 3.56 23.31 -3.73
CA TRP A 346 3.26 22.62 -2.49
C TRP A 346 4.16 21.40 -2.24
N ILE A 347 4.47 20.61 -3.28
CA ILE A 347 5.42 19.49 -3.18
C ILE A 347 6.81 20.01 -2.77
N GLY A 348 7.29 21.07 -3.41
CA GLY A 348 8.59 21.68 -3.11
C GLY A 348 8.68 22.19 -1.67
N LEU A 349 7.67 22.95 -1.24
CA LEU A 349 7.57 23.46 0.13
C LEU A 349 7.53 22.33 1.17
N SER A 350 6.75 21.28 0.91
CA SER A 350 6.64 20.13 1.83
C SER A 350 7.97 19.40 2.01
N VAL A 351 8.74 19.26 0.91
CA VAL A 351 10.07 18.65 0.95
C VAL A 351 11.08 19.55 1.68
N ASP A 352 11.08 20.86 1.39
CA ASP A 352 11.99 21.81 2.02
C ASP A 352 11.72 21.97 3.52
N ASP A 353 10.46 21.96 3.94
CA ASP A 353 10.09 21.95 5.35
C ASP A 353 10.57 20.68 6.05
N CYS A 354 10.43 19.51 5.41
CA CYS A 354 10.94 18.26 5.95
C CYS A 354 12.48 18.24 6.03
N ARG A 355 13.18 18.82 5.05
CA ARG A 355 14.65 18.98 5.09
C ARG A 355 15.11 19.87 6.25
N LYS A 356 14.38 20.95 6.53
CA LYS A 356 14.70 21.87 7.63
C LYS A 356 14.41 21.29 9.01
N LEU A 357 13.29 20.56 9.15
CA LEU A 357 12.80 20.08 10.44
C LEU A 357 13.22 18.64 10.76
N GLY A 358 13.73 17.90 9.77
CA GLY A 358 14.01 16.46 9.90
C GLY A 358 12.75 15.60 10.03
N LYS A 359 11.56 16.16 9.88
CA LYS A 359 10.27 15.49 10.10
C LYS A 359 9.14 16.14 9.32
N THR A 360 8.07 15.39 9.12
CA THR A 360 6.83 15.89 8.51
C THR A 360 5.61 15.54 9.37
N ARG A 361 4.47 16.18 9.09
CA ARG A 361 3.21 15.94 9.78
C ARG A 361 2.03 15.85 8.81
N THR A 362 1.06 15.01 9.13
CA THR A 362 -0.22 14.92 8.39
C THR A 362 -1.13 16.10 8.71
N PHE A 363 -2.28 16.18 8.02
CA PHE A 363 -3.28 17.23 8.24
C PHE A 363 -3.81 17.26 9.68
N LEU A 364 -4.02 16.10 10.31
CA LEU A 364 -4.44 16.02 11.73
C LEU A 364 -3.27 16.06 12.74
N GLY A 365 -2.03 16.18 12.26
CA GLY A 365 -0.85 16.39 13.09
C GLY A 365 -0.03 15.13 13.39
N LYS A 366 -0.31 13.98 12.77
CA LYS A 366 0.48 12.76 12.96
C LYS A 366 1.90 12.96 12.43
N LEU A 367 2.90 12.77 13.28
CA LEU A 367 4.31 13.02 12.95
C LEU A 367 4.95 11.81 12.28
N ARG A 368 5.94 12.06 11.41
CA ARG A 368 6.89 11.06 10.92
C ARG A 368 8.29 11.66 10.84
N ASN A 369 9.25 10.96 11.43
CA ASN A 369 10.64 11.37 11.46
C ASN A 369 11.37 10.88 10.20
N PHE A 370 12.15 11.76 9.58
CA PHE A 370 12.97 11.51 8.40
C PHE A 370 14.44 11.96 8.60
N GLU A 371 14.84 12.39 9.80
CA GLU A 371 16.10 13.10 10.07
C GLU A 371 17.32 12.37 9.47
N MET A 372 17.45 11.06 9.67
CA MET A 372 18.57 10.28 9.12
C MET A 372 18.53 10.13 7.59
N SER A 373 17.35 10.00 6.99
CA SER A 373 17.21 9.69 5.56
C SER A 373 17.15 10.95 4.69
N ILE A 374 16.58 12.04 5.19
CA ILE A 374 16.45 13.31 4.47
C ILE A 374 17.77 14.09 4.41
N THR A 375 18.67 13.89 5.39
CA THR A 375 20.02 14.48 5.40
C THR A 375 21.11 13.51 4.94
N SER A 376 20.75 12.35 4.41
CA SER A 376 21.71 11.35 3.96
C SER A 376 22.57 11.88 2.80
N ASP A 377 23.86 11.54 2.82
CA ASP A 377 24.80 11.79 1.72
C ASP A 377 24.44 10.99 0.46
N SER A 378 23.74 9.87 0.64
CA SER A 378 23.23 9.03 -0.44
C SER A 378 22.08 9.74 -1.14
N LEU A 379 22.32 10.16 -2.39
CA LEU A 379 21.28 10.74 -3.27
C LEU A 379 20.04 9.86 -3.37
N ARG A 380 20.22 8.53 -3.38
CA ARG A 380 19.14 7.55 -3.46
C ARG A 380 18.25 7.60 -2.22
N ASP A 381 18.86 7.60 -1.03
CA ASP A 381 18.13 7.57 0.24
C ASP A 381 17.42 8.90 0.46
N ARG A 382 18.09 10.01 0.14
CA ARG A 382 17.48 11.35 0.19
C ARG A 382 16.29 11.48 -0.76
N SER A 383 16.45 11.08 -2.02
CA SER A 383 15.34 11.08 -3.00
C SER A 383 14.19 10.15 -2.59
N GLN A 384 14.49 9.06 -1.86
CA GLN A 384 13.45 8.20 -1.30
C GLN A 384 12.72 8.89 -0.13
N ALA A 385 13.43 9.55 0.78
CA ALA A 385 12.86 10.29 1.89
C ALA A 385 11.97 11.45 1.42
N GLU A 386 12.38 12.17 0.37
CA GLU A 386 11.59 13.26 -0.24
C GLU A 386 10.26 12.74 -0.80
N ARG A 387 10.29 11.62 -1.53
CA ARG A 387 9.06 10.96 -2.02
C ARG A 387 8.19 10.48 -0.87
N GLN A 388 8.79 9.85 0.14
CA GLN A 388 8.06 9.38 1.31
C GLN A 388 7.42 10.52 2.11
N THR A 389 8.03 11.71 2.14
CA THR A 389 7.50 12.90 2.79
C THR A 389 6.15 13.29 2.18
N VAL A 390 6.12 13.48 0.85
CA VAL A 390 4.89 13.85 0.13
C VAL A 390 3.83 12.76 0.27
N ASN A 391 4.23 11.50 0.07
CA ASN A 391 3.34 10.35 0.14
C ASN A 391 2.71 10.22 1.53
N TYR A 392 3.47 10.48 2.59
CA TYR A 392 2.97 10.39 3.95
C TYR A 392 1.87 11.44 4.21
N ILE A 393 2.07 12.68 3.75
CA ILE A 393 1.08 13.75 3.96
C ILE A 393 -0.24 13.41 3.23
N ILE A 394 -0.16 12.85 2.01
CA ILE A 394 -1.34 12.55 1.17
C ILE A 394 -2.02 11.23 1.55
N GLN A 395 -1.26 10.16 1.82
CA GLN A 395 -1.83 8.81 2.00
C GLN A 395 -2.38 8.58 3.40
N VAL A 396 -1.79 9.25 4.39
CA VAL A 396 -2.17 9.05 5.79
C VAL A 396 -3.34 9.95 6.14
N VAL A 397 -3.28 11.24 5.73
CA VAL A 397 -4.27 12.32 5.95
C VAL A 397 -4.66 12.53 7.42
N PHE A 398 -5.21 11.49 8.02
CA PHE A 398 -5.65 11.33 9.40
C PHE A 398 -4.50 10.85 10.30
#